data_AF-A0A9X3EAU4-F1
#
_entry.id   AF-A0A9X3EAU4-F1
#
_cell.length_a   1.000
_cell.length_b   1.000
_cell.length_c   1.000
_cell.angle_alpha   90.00
_cell.angle_beta   90.00
_cell.angle_gamma   90.00
#
_symmetry.space_group_name_H-M   'P 1'
#
loop_
_entity.id
_entity.type
_entity.pdbx_description
1 polymer ?
#
loop_
_entity_poly.entity_id
_entity_poly.type
_entity_poly.pdbx_seq_one_letter_code
_entity_poly.pdbx_strand_id
1 'polypeptide(L)' 'MTASNNSSHPQQWAMWLKRSEAHKYISVADNTFIKRYVKTGKVKGYPTEHGTRYNRDEIDEAVRHYYD' A
#
# COMPACT_ATOMS: atom_id res chain seq x y z
N MET A 1 -24.90 19.05 -18.11
CA MET A 1 -23.58 18.46 -18.35
C MET A 1 -23.46 17.26 -17.40
N THR A 2 -24.18 16.15 -17.68
CA THR A 2 -23.74 14.93 -18.38
C THR A 2 -22.54 14.22 -17.74
N ALA A 3 -22.84 13.02 -17.24
CA ALA A 3 -21.99 11.85 -17.02
C ALA A 3 -20.91 11.93 -15.94
N SER A 4 -21.23 11.30 -14.81
CA SER A 4 -20.28 10.64 -13.92
C SER A 4 -19.32 9.78 -14.75
N ASN A 5 -18.13 10.31 -15.02
CA ASN A 5 -17.06 9.55 -15.66
C ASN A 5 -16.63 8.45 -14.68
N ASN A 6 -17.18 7.27 -14.91
CA ASN A 6 -16.68 5.99 -14.42
C ASN A 6 -15.31 5.76 -15.08
N SER A 7 -14.32 6.51 -14.63
CA SER A 7 -12.94 6.34 -15.05
C SER A 7 -12.43 5.09 -14.35
N SER A 8 -12.49 3.96 -15.05
CA SER A 8 -11.58 2.84 -14.88
C SER A 8 -10.14 3.33 -15.08
N HIS A 9 -9.66 4.20 -14.20
CA HIS A 9 -8.26 4.54 -14.13
C HIS A 9 -7.56 3.27 -13.65
N PRO A 10 -6.51 2.77 -14.33
CA PRO A 10 -5.57 1.90 -13.64
C PRO A 10 -5.20 2.66 -12.37
N GLN A 11 -5.52 2.12 -11.20
CA GLN A 11 -5.35 2.82 -9.94
C GLN A 11 -3.86 3.23 -9.84
N GLN A 12 -3.55 4.48 -10.16
CA GLN A 12 -2.18 4.98 -10.17
C GLN A 12 -1.79 5.19 -8.71
N TRP A 13 -1.26 4.12 -8.11
CA TRP A 13 -0.76 4.14 -6.75
C TRP A 13 0.45 5.07 -6.67
N ALA A 14 0.38 6.05 -5.79
CA ALA A 14 1.50 6.93 -5.48
C ALA A 14 2.69 6.13 -4.94
N MET A 15 3.91 6.67 -5.05
CA MET A 15 5.12 6.06 -4.48
C MET A 15 4.99 5.91 -2.96
N TRP A 16 4.32 6.85 -2.30
CA TRP A 16 4.12 6.88 -0.86
C TRP A 16 2.65 6.65 -0.53
N LEU A 17 2.35 5.47 -0.01
CA LEU A 17 0.99 5.00 0.27
C LEU A 17 0.64 5.14 1.74
N LYS A 18 -0.59 5.53 2.06
CA LYS A 18 -1.10 5.41 3.44
C LYS A 18 -1.38 3.96 3.77
N ARG A 19 -1.55 3.64 5.06
CA ARG A 19 -1.94 2.30 5.52
C ARG A 19 -3.15 1.74 4.75
N SER A 20 -4.21 2.54 4.63
CA SER A 20 -5.46 2.19 3.94
C SER A 20 -5.32 1.99 2.42
N GLU A 21 -4.21 2.45 1.84
CA GLU A 21 -3.87 2.29 0.43
C GLU A 21 -2.93 1.10 0.23
N ALA A 22 -1.92 0.97 1.09
CA ALA A 22 -0.93 -0.09 1.04
C ALA A 22 -1.57 -1.49 1.12
N HIS A 23 -2.52 -1.72 2.03
CA HIS A 23 -3.19 -3.03 2.11
C HIS A 23 -4.04 -3.33 0.87
N LYS A 24 -4.61 -2.31 0.21
CA LYS A 24 -5.38 -2.45 -1.03
C LYS A 24 -4.48 -2.68 -2.24
N TYR A 25 -3.31 -2.03 -2.28
CA TYR A 25 -2.32 -2.21 -3.34
C TYR A 25 -1.94 -3.69 -3.52
N ILE A 26 -1.75 -4.40 -2.41
CA ILE A 26 -1.40 -5.82 -2.40
C ILE A 26 -2.61 -6.75 -2.17
N SER A 27 -3.82 -6.19 -2.18
CA SER A 27 -5.09 -6.90 -1.98
C SER A 27 -5.14 -7.80 -0.73
N VAL A 28 -4.61 -7.31 0.40
CA VAL A 28 -4.67 -8.01 1.70
C VAL A 28 -5.50 -7.22 2.72
N ALA A 29 -5.88 -7.91 3.80
CA ALA A 29 -6.49 -7.26 4.95
C ALA A 29 -5.49 -6.31 5.63
N ASP A 30 -5.97 -5.16 6.10
CA ASP A 30 -5.19 -4.17 6.85
C ASP A 30 -4.40 -4.78 8.02
N ASN A 31 -5.05 -5.65 8.80
CA ASN A 31 -4.41 -6.36 9.91
C ASN A 31 -3.28 -7.29 9.45
N THR A 32 -3.44 -7.92 8.28
CA THR A 32 -2.42 -8.78 7.68
C THR A 32 -1.23 -7.95 7.22
N PHE A 33 -1.48 -6.80 6.59
CA PHE A 33 -0.41 -5.87 6.19
C PHE A 33 0.45 -5.47 7.40
N ILE A 34 -0.17 -5.01 8.48
CA ILE A 34 0.57 -4.63 9.69
C ILE A 34 1.29 -5.82 10.32
N LYS A 35 0.63 -6.97 10.49
CA LYS A 35 1.22 -8.12 11.19
C LYS A 35 2.34 -8.81 10.39
N ARG A 36 2.18 -8.93 9.07
CA ARG A 36 3.10 -9.73 8.23
C ARG A 36 4.15 -8.91 7.49
N TYR A 37 3.92 -7.60 7.29
CA TYR A 37 4.83 -6.74 6.55
C TYR A 37 5.49 -5.71 7.46
N VAL A 38 4.71 -5.00 8.27
CA VAL A 38 5.26 -3.95 9.15
C VAL A 38 5.93 -4.56 10.39
N LYS A 39 5.27 -5.45 11.12
CA LYS A 39 5.82 -6.06 12.35
C LYS A 39 7.01 -6.98 12.10
N THR A 40 7.10 -7.57 10.93
CA THR A 40 8.23 -8.43 10.52
C THR A 40 9.42 -7.62 10.01
N GLY A 41 9.27 -6.30 9.84
CA GLY A 41 10.31 -5.42 9.31
C GLY A 41 10.48 -5.48 7.78
N LYS A 42 9.57 -6.14 7.06
CA LYS A 42 9.62 -6.22 5.58
C LYS A 42 9.25 -4.89 4.91
N VAL A 43 8.38 -4.10 5.54
CA VAL A 43 7.99 -2.76 5.05
C VAL A 43 8.14 -1.76 6.18
N LYS A 44 8.79 -0.63 5.92
CA LYS A 44 8.97 0.42 6.93
C LYS A 44 7.81 1.42 6.88
N GLY A 45 7.32 1.76 8.08
CA GLY A 45 6.40 2.87 8.26
C GLY A 45 7.17 4.15 8.47
N TYR A 46 7.10 5.07 7.52
CA TYR A 46 7.72 6.39 7.61
C TYR A 46 6.75 7.39 8.24
N PRO A 47 7.02 7.90 9.45
CA PRO A 47 6.18 8.93 10.04
C PRO A 47 6.36 10.24 9.25
N THR A 48 5.25 10.82 8.82
CA THR A 48 5.18 12.14 8.17
C THR A 48 4.23 13.05 8.96
N GLU A 49 4.23 14.35 8.68
CA GLU A 49 3.30 15.30 9.33
C GLU A 49 1.82 14.92 9.19
N HIS A 50 1.47 14.18 8.13
CA HIS A 50 0.11 13.71 7.85
C HIS A 50 -0.13 12.25 8.26
N GLY A 51 0.77 11.65 9.04
CA GLY A 51 0.69 10.27 9.52
C GLY A 51 1.71 9.33 8.87
N THR A 52 1.57 8.03 9.09
CA THR A 52 2.50 7.02 8.57
C THR A 52 2.26 6.74 7.10
N ARG A 53 3.32 6.85 6.29
CA ARG A 53 3.35 6.43 4.89
C ARG A 53 4.27 5.23 4.70
N TYR A 54 3.97 4.44 3.69
CA TYR A 54 4.69 3.24 3.33
C TYR A 54 5.19 3.39 1.89
N ASN A 55 6.43 3.01 1.63
CA ASN A 55 6.99 3.05 0.29
C ASN A 55 6.42 1.90 -0.53
N ARG A 56 5.88 2.22 -1.71
CA ARG A 56 5.34 1.24 -2.65
C ARG A 56 6.40 0.23 -3.09
N ASP A 57 7.65 0.67 -3.29
CA ASP A 57 8.75 -0.19 -3.74
C ASP A 57 9.08 -1.25 -2.69
N GLU A 58 9.23 -0.84 -1.41
CA GLU A 58 9.42 -1.79 -0.30
C GLU A 58 8.24 -2.77 -0.16
N ILE A 59 7.01 -2.29 -0.40
CA ILE A 59 5.84 -3.16 -0.40
C ILE A 59 5.92 -4.19 -1.54
N ASP A 60 6.30 -3.77 -2.74
CA ASP A 60 6.46 -4.64 -3.91
C ASP A 60 7.53 -5.71 -3.66
N GLU A 61 8.70 -5.29 -3.15
CA GLU A 61 9.78 -6.20 -2.74
C GLU A 61 9.29 -7.19 -1.68
N ALA A 62 8.58 -6.73 -0.67
CA ALA A 62 8.08 -7.57 0.41
C ALA A 62 7.02 -8.59 -0.06
N VAL A 63 6.22 -8.25 -1.07
CA VAL A 63 5.26 -9.17 -1.71
C VAL A 63 5.99 -10.18 -2.59
N ARG A 64 6.97 -9.72 -3.36
CA ARG A 64 7.76 -10.57 -4.24
C ARG A 64 8.55 -11.63 -3.46
N HIS A 65 9.08 -11.26 -2.30
CA HIS A 65 9.74 -12.15 -1.35
C HIS A 65 8.79 -12.96 -0.47
N TYR A 66 7.48 -12.96 -0.73
CA TYR A 66 6.52 -13.75 0.05
C TYR A 66 6.30 -15.17 -0.53
N TYR A 67 6.71 -15.42 -1.77
CA TYR A 67 6.53 -16.70 -2.47
C TYR A 67 7.81 -17.58 -2.52
N ASP A 68 8.82 -17.28 -1.71
CA ASP A 68 9.99 -18.16 -1.49
C ASP A 68 9.75 -19.11 -0.31
#